data_AF-A0A383CXZ7-F1
#
_entry.id   AF-A0A383CXZ7-F1
#
_cell.length_a   1.000
_cell.length_b   1.000
_cell.length_c   1.000
_cell.angle_alpha   90.00
_cell.angle_beta   90.00
_cell.angle_gamma   90.00
#
_symmetry.space_group_name_H-M   'P 1'
#
loop_
_entity.id
_entity.type
_entity.pdbx_description
1 polymer ?
#
loop_
_entity_poly.entity_id
_entity_poly.type
_entity_poly.pdbx_seq_one_letter_code
_entity_poly.pdbx_strand_id
1 'polypeptide(L)'
;MNSPLQEQNERYRRHFQSLASDQREEKNAAELAVGGDFERIGKIEFEILRKFGLETHHSVVDIGCGSGRLASCLAEIHEGPYLGTDIVPELLEHARTLVKR
;
A
#
# COMPACT_ATOMS: atom_id res chain seq x y z
N MET A 1 18.27 23.14 8.09
CA MET A 1 17.08 22.56 8.75
C MET A 1 16.32 21.78 7.71
N ASN A 2 15.91 20.55 8.02
CA ASN A 2 15.03 19.78 7.15
C ASN A 2 13.65 20.46 7.11
N SER A 3 12.95 20.37 6.00
CA SER A 3 11.56 20.81 5.91
C SER A 3 10.64 19.86 6.70
N PRO A 4 9.46 20.32 7.14
CA PRO A 4 8.50 19.44 7.82
C PRO A 4 8.15 18.17 7.03
N LEU A 5 8.12 18.26 5.70
CA LEU A 5 7.90 17.12 4.81
C LEU A 5 9.08 16.12 4.84
N GLN A 6 10.31 16.61 4.85
CA GLN A 6 11.50 15.75 4.95
C GLN A 6 11.50 15.00 6.28
N GLU A 7 11.18 15.66 7.39
CA GLU A 7 11.09 15.03 8.71
C GLU A 7 9.97 13.98 8.79
N GLN A 8 8.81 14.23 8.18
CA GLN A 8 7.73 13.26 8.08
C GLN A 8 8.18 12.01 7.29
N ASN A 9 8.82 12.21 6.14
CA ASN A 9 9.28 11.12 5.28
C ASN A 9 10.33 10.25 5.99
N GLU A 10 11.27 10.87 6.70
CA GLU A 10 12.27 10.17 7.52
C GLU A 10 11.62 9.38 8.67
N ARG A 11 10.59 9.95 9.31
CA ARG A 11 9.86 9.25 10.37
C ARG A 11 9.13 8.01 9.83
N TYR A 12 8.47 8.11 8.68
CA TYR A 12 7.78 6.97 8.07
C TYR A 12 8.75 5.85 7.69
N ARG A 13 9.88 6.18 7.06
CA ARG A 13 10.92 5.18 6.74
C ARG A 13 11.48 4.49 7.97
N ARG A 14 11.76 5.25 9.05
CA ARG A 14 12.24 4.67 10.31
C ARG A 14 11.21 3.74 10.95
N HIS A 15 9.92 4.07 10.86
CA HIS A 15 8.85 3.21 11.36
C HIS A 15 8.85 1.86 10.64
N PHE A 16 8.88 1.88 9.30
CA PHE A 16 8.98 0.64 8.50
C PHE A 16 10.23 -0.17 8.85
N GLN A 17 11.40 0.47 8.93
CA GLN A 17 12.66 -0.20 9.29
C GLN A 17 12.61 -0.86 10.67
N SER A 18 11.99 -0.19 11.65
CA SER A 18 11.81 -0.75 12.99
C SER A 18 10.99 -2.04 12.96
N LEU A 19 9.91 -2.08 12.17
CA LEU A 19 9.06 -3.27 12.03
C LEU A 19 9.77 -4.38 11.26
N ALA A 20 10.46 -4.03 10.17
CA ALA A 20 11.21 -4.98 9.36
C ALA A 20 12.38 -5.64 10.12
N SER A 21 12.93 -4.96 11.13
CA SER A 21 14.01 -5.49 11.97
C SER A 21 13.56 -6.48 13.05
N ASP A 22 12.24 -6.60 13.32
CA ASP A 22 11.74 -7.57 14.29
C ASP A 22 11.56 -8.95 13.63
N GLN A 23 12.49 -9.87 13.92
CA GLN A 23 12.50 -11.24 13.37
C GLN A 23 11.23 -12.05 13.70
N ARG A 24 10.43 -11.65 14.69
CA ARG A 24 9.15 -12.31 15.00
C ARG A 24 8.06 -11.97 14.00
N GLU A 25 8.21 -10.85 13.30
CA GLU A 25 7.22 -10.25 12.41
C GLU A 25 7.72 -10.15 10.96
N GLU A 26 8.90 -10.70 10.67
CA GLU A 26 9.61 -10.55 9.38
C GLU A 26 8.74 -10.92 8.16
N LYS A 27 7.86 -11.92 8.29
CA LYS A 27 6.92 -12.33 7.23
C LYS A 27 5.75 -11.36 7.00
N ASN A 28 5.43 -10.49 7.97
CA ASN A 28 4.27 -9.59 7.95
C ASN A 28 4.64 -8.11 8.11
N ALA A 29 5.93 -7.75 8.17
CA ALA A 29 6.37 -6.39 8.45
C ALA A 29 5.79 -5.34 7.48
N ALA A 30 5.63 -5.69 6.21
CA ALA A 30 5.02 -4.83 5.19
C ALA A 30 3.53 -4.58 5.42
N GLU A 31 2.79 -5.57 5.93
CA GLU A 31 1.37 -5.44 6.28
C GLU A 31 1.18 -4.67 7.60
N LEU A 32 2.05 -4.92 8.57
CA LEU A 32 2.03 -4.23 9.86
C LEU A 32 2.38 -2.75 9.72
N ALA A 33 3.31 -2.41 8.81
CA ALA A 33 3.70 -1.02 8.55
C ALA A 33 2.57 -0.14 8.00
N VAL A 34 1.55 -0.74 7.40
CA VAL A 34 0.34 -0.04 6.93
C VAL A 34 -0.82 -0.09 7.92
N GLY A 35 -0.58 -0.58 9.14
CA GLY A 35 -1.52 -0.61 10.25
C GLY A 35 -2.20 -1.96 10.53
N GLY A 36 -1.80 -3.04 9.84
CA GLY A 36 -2.43 -4.36 9.99
C GLY A 36 -3.80 -4.46 9.33
N ASP A 37 -4.57 -5.50 9.67
CA ASP A 37 -5.90 -5.80 9.09
C ASP A 37 -5.90 -5.76 7.54
N PHE A 38 -4.80 -6.16 6.91
CA PHE A 38 -4.48 -5.87 5.51
C PHE A 38 -5.62 -6.18 4.54
N GLU A 39 -6.10 -7.43 4.55
CA GLU A 39 -7.20 -7.87 3.68
C GLU A 39 -8.52 -7.15 3.98
N ARG A 40 -8.83 -6.93 5.27
CA ARG A 40 -10.09 -6.33 5.69
C ARG A 40 -10.17 -4.87 5.25
N ILE A 41 -9.08 -4.11 5.46
CA ILE A 41 -9.02 -2.71 5.06
C ILE A 41 -8.99 -2.59 3.54
N GLY A 42 -8.22 -3.42 2.83
CA GLY A 42 -8.21 -3.42 1.36
C GLY A 42 -9.60 -3.63 0.75
N LYS A 43 -10.40 -4.55 1.30
CA LYS A 43 -11.79 -4.77 0.88
C LYS A 43 -12.69 -3.55 1.15
N ILE A 44 -12.53 -2.90 2.30
CA ILE A 44 -13.28 -1.69 2.65
C ILE A 44 -12.92 -0.54 1.69
N GLU A 45 -11.63 -0.29 1.46
CA GLU A 45 -11.14 0.72 0.51
C GLU A 45 -11.72 0.48 -0.88
N PHE A 46 -11.68 -0.77 -1.35
CA PHE A 46 -12.23 -1.16 -2.64
C PHE A 46 -13.75 -0.92 -2.75
N GLU A 47 -14.53 -1.35 -1.76
CA GLU A 47 -15.98 -1.17 -1.76
C GLU A 47 -16.39 0.30 -1.68
N ILE A 48 -15.62 1.13 -0.96
CA ILE A 48 -15.81 2.58 -0.97
C ILE A 48 -15.64 3.13 -2.39
N LEU A 49 -14.56 2.78 -3.09
CA LEU A 49 -14.32 3.27 -4.45
C LEU A 49 -15.44 2.83 -5.41
N ARG A 50 -15.89 1.57 -5.34
CA ARG A 50 -17.04 1.09 -6.12
C ARG A 50 -18.31 1.89 -5.84
N LYS A 51 -18.61 2.13 -4.56
CA LYS A 51 -19.78 2.91 -4.13
C LYS A 51 -19.76 4.33 -4.70
N PHE A 52 -18.58 4.90 -4.93
CA PHE A 52 -18.41 6.22 -5.53
C PHE A 52 -18.20 6.19 -7.06
N GLY A 53 -18.43 5.05 -7.72
CA GLY A 53 -18.45 4.96 -9.18
C GLY A 53 -17.15 4.48 -9.81
N LEU A 54 -16.26 3.80 -9.07
CA LEU A 54 -15.16 3.09 -9.70
C LEU A 54 -15.69 1.95 -10.57
N GLU A 55 -15.44 2.04 -11.88
CA GLU A 55 -15.72 1.00 -12.85
C GLU A 55 -14.47 0.17 -13.15
N THR A 56 -14.64 -1.01 -13.72
CA THR A 56 -13.56 -1.98 -13.95
C THR A 56 -12.49 -1.46 -14.93
N HIS A 57 -12.84 -0.53 -15.82
CA HIS A 57 -11.95 -0.02 -16.87
C HIS A 57 -11.37 1.37 -16.58
N HIS A 58 -11.72 2.00 -15.45
CA HIS A 58 -11.18 3.30 -15.08
C HIS A 58 -9.67 3.22 -14.79
N SER A 59 -8.97 4.34 -14.89
CA SER A 59 -7.58 4.42 -14.41
C SER A 59 -7.57 4.77 -12.92
N VAL A 60 -6.75 4.08 -12.13
CA VAL A 60 -6.57 4.33 -10.69
C VAL A 60 -5.16 4.83 -10.43
N VAL A 61 -5.05 5.94 -9.70
CA VAL A 61 -3.78 6.44 -9.15
C VAL A 61 -3.89 6.42 -7.64
N ASP A 62 -3.07 5.60 -6.99
CA ASP A 62 -3.05 5.42 -5.54
C ASP A 62 -1.77 6.06 -4.95
N ILE A 63 -1.93 7.18 -4.25
CA ILE A 63 -0.85 7.97 -3.68
C ILE A 63 -0.68 7.61 -2.20
N GLY A 64 0.44 6.98 -1.87
CA GLY A 64 0.64 6.34 -0.57
C GLY A 64 0.02 4.94 -0.54
N CYS A 65 0.25 4.14 -1.59
CA CYS A 65 -0.33 2.81 -1.74
C CYS A 65 0.21 1.79 -0.71
N GLY A 66 1.28 2.14 0.01
CA GLY A 66 1.92 1.28 0.99
C GLY A 66 2.34 -0.06 0.40
N SER A 67 2.11 -1.13 1.15
CA SER A 67 2.33 -2.53 0.73
C SER A 67 1.26 -3.08 -0.23
N GLY A 68 0.32 -2.25 -0.70
CA GLY A 68 -0.58 -2.63 -1.80
C GLY A 68 -1.85 -3.35 -1.36
N ARG A 69 -2.44 -3.03 -0.21
CA ARG A 69 -3.73 -3.62 0.22
C ARG A 69 -4.87 -3.38 -0.77
N LEU A 70 -5.01 -2.14 -1.23
CA LEU A 70 -5.99 -1.80 -2.25
C LEU A 70 -5.61 -2.44 -3.60
N ALA A 71 -4.33 -2.39 -3.97
CA ALA A 71 -3.82 -3.01 -5.20
C ALA A 71 -4.16 -4.50 -5.28
N SER A 72 -3.98 -5.23 -4.18
CA SER A 72 -4.32 -6.65 -4.06
C SER A 72 -5.82 -6.91 -4.25
N CYS A 73 -6.69 -6.04 -3.75
CA CYS A 73 -8.15 -6.18 -3.92
C CYS A 73 -8.61 -5.80 -5.35
N LEU A 74 -8.04 -4.75 -5.94
CA LEU A 74 -8.23 -4.41 -7.36
C LEU A 74 -7.71 -5.53 -8.28
N ALA A 75 -6.71 -6.28 -7.77
CA ALA A 75 -6.12 -7.54 -8.18
C ALA A 75 -6.99 -8.55 -8.93
N GLU A 76 -8.27 -8.61 -8.58
CA GLU A 76 -9.17 -9.67 -9.02
C GLU A 76 -10.14 -9.23 -10.10
N ILE A 77 -10.51 -7.95 -10.14
CA ILE A 77 -11.70 -7.49 -10.88
C ILE A 77 -11.54 -6.16 -11.62
N HIS A 78 -10.48 -5.41 -11.33
CA HIS A 78 -10.18 -4.18 -12.05
C HIS A 78 -9.29 -4.48 -13.26
N GLU A 79 -9.69 -4.06 -14.45
CA GLU A 79 -8.99 -4.30 -15.72
C GLU A 79 -8.25 -3.05 -16.22
N GLY A 80 -8.60 -1.88 -15.68
CA GLY A 80 -7.99 -0.60 -16.04
C GLY A 80 -6.57 -0.41 -15.50
N PRO A 81 -5.87 0.64 -15.98
CA PRO A 81 -4.52 0.97 -15.52
C PRO A 81 -4.49 1.30 -14.03
N TYR A 82 -3.49 0.77 -13.32
CA TYR A 82 -3.24 1.09 -11.92
C TYR A 82 -1.82 1.64 -11.74
N LEU A 83 -1.70 2.79 -11.08
CA LEU A 83 -0.43 3.39 -10.68
C LEU A 83 -0.39 3.61 -9.17
N GLY A 84 0.34 2.75 -8.47
CA GLY A 84 0.64 2.92 -7.04
C GLY A 84 1.96 3.66 -6.82
N THR A 85 1.98 4.59 -5.87
CA THR A 85 3.20 5.29 -5.45
C THR A 85 3.34 5.26 -3.93
N ASP A 86 4.56 5.08 -3.46
CA ASP A 86 4.93 5.19 -2.06
C ASP A 86 6.39 5.68 -1.97
N ILE A 87 6.74 6.34 -0.86
CA ILE A 87 8.09 6.87 -0.63
C ILE A 87 9.05 5.84 -0.04
N VAL A 88 8.55 4.67 0.35
CA VAL A 88 9.31 3.51 0.88
C VAL A 88 9.40 2.44 -0.21
N PRO A 89 10.56 2.30 -0.90
CA PRO A 89 10.73 1.35 -2.00
C PRO A 89 10.42 -0.10 -1.65
N GLU A 90 10.71 -0.52 -0.42
CA GLU A 90 10.51 -1.88 0.07
C GLU A 90 9.03 -2.26 0.14
N LEU A 91 8.16 -1.30 0.45
CA LEU A 91 6.70 -1.51 0.40
C LEU A 91 6.22 -1.70 -1.03
N LEU A 92 6.78 -0.96 -1.98
CA LEU A 92 6.48 -1.13 -3.41
C LEU A 92 6.93 -2.49 -3.93
N GLU A 93 8.10 -2.97 -3.51
CA GLU A 93 8.56 -4.32 -3.86
C GLU A 93 7.59 -5.39 -3.33
N HIS A 94 7.18 -5.27 -2.07
CA HIS A 94 6.16 -6.16 -1.51
C HIS A 94 4.84 -6.10 -2.30
N ALA A 95 4.33 -4.90 -2.60
CA ALA A 95 3.10 -4.73 -3.38
C ALA A 95 3.17 -5.41 -4.77
N ARG A 96 4.35 -5.37 -5.42
CA ARG A 96 4.57 -6.05 -6.71
C ARG A 96 4.51 -7.57 -6.60
N THR A 97 4.85 -8.15 -5.44
CA THR A 97 4.71 -9.60 -5.23
C THR A 97 3.25 -10.04 -5.14
N LEU A 98 2.34 -9.16 -4.72
CA LEU A 98 0.91 -9.44 -4.56
C LEU A 98 0.14 -9.38 -5.88
N VAL A 99 0.64 -8.65 -6.87
CA VAL A 99 -0.09 -8.30 -8.09
C VAL A 99 0.74 -8.66 -9.33
N LYS A 100 0.25 -9.59 -10.17
CA LYS A 100 0.99 -10.16 -11.31
C LYS A 100 0.61 -9.57 -12.66
N ARG A 101 0.47 -8.24 -12.76
CA ARG A 101 0.05 -7.57 -14.00
C ARG A 101 0.92 -6.38 -14.33
#